data_AF-A0A7W5FIM4-F1
#
_entry.id   AF-A0A7W5FIM4-F1
#
_cell.length_a   1.000
_cell.length_b   1.000
_cell.length_c   1.000
_cell.angle_alpha   90.00
_cell.angle_beta   90.00
_cell.angle_gamma   90.00
#
_symmetry.space_group_name_H-M   'P 1'
#
loop_
_entity.id
_entity.type
_entity.pdbx_description
1 polymer ?
#
loop_
_entity_poly.entity_id
_entity_poly.type
_entity_poly.pdbx_seq_one_letter_code
_entity_poly.pdbx_strand_id
1 'polypeptide(L)'
;MSPTMSLVAYEPGIDPLTRLGLKRAADMDPIKGRPAFTVSAAGFPGETLVWEYADNAFAVLTPEHPGATRAQVREVAEGFALAPEQPVKLPFKVGHVPDGFWLRAVSPDSPNEFATATFLPTASMRSPVSRRYEGIDGTRGNIQIVLQGRDPAGAANCGCTGYRVVDDGHEVIITGSISKAEARKILDSMEVSTPGDYSTWVPVTEAVPAEYLYKGE
;
A
#
# COMPACT_ATOMS: atom_id res chain seq x y z
N MET A 1 -9.61 8.14 -25.33
CA MET A 1 -8.96 7.45 -24.20
C MET A 1 -9.75 7.80 -22.96
N SER A 2 -10.13 6.83 -22.13
CA SER A 2 -10.71 7.12 -20.82
C SER A 2 -9.61 7.68 -19.92
N PRO A 3 -9.87 8.74 -19.14
CA PRO A 3 -8.88 9.27 -18.21
C PRO A 3 -8.56 8.24 -17.13
N THR A 4 -7.27 7.99 -16.89
CA THR A 4 -6.82 7.20 -15.74
C THR A 4 -6.98 8.03 -14.46
N MET A 5 -7.44 7.40 -13.39
CA MET A 5 -7.63 8.03 -12.09
C MET A 5 -7.13 7.12 -10.99
N SER A 6 -6.58 7.71 -9.93
CA SER A 6 -6.18 7.03 -8.71
C SER A 6 -7.24 7.25 -7.63
N LEU A 7 -7.67 6.17 -6.97
CA LEU A 7 -8.57 6.21 -5.82
C LEU A 7 -7.80 5.84 -4.55
N VAL A 8 -7.93 6.68 -3.51
CA VAL A 8 -7.45 6.38 -2.16
C VAL A 8 -8.63 6.42 -1.20
N ALA A 9 -8.88 5.33 -0.49
CA ALA A 9 -9.87 5.25 0.58
C ALA A 9 -9.20 5.39 1.95
N TYR A 10 -9.76 6.25 2.80
CA TYR A 10 -9.32 6.53 4.16
C TYR A 10 -10.32 5.95 5.14
N GLU A 11 -9.80 5.18 6.09
CA GLU A 11 -10.57 4.60 7.19
C GLU A 11 -11.27 5.67 8.06
N PRO A 12 -12.33 5.29 8.78
CA PRO A 12 -13.00 6.17 9.74
C PRO A 12 -12.02 6.88 10.67
N GLY A 13 -12.14 8.21 10.79
CA GLY A 13 -11.29 9.03 11.67
C GLY A 13 -10.10 9.68 11.00
N ILE A 14 -9.79 9.33 9.74
CA ILE A 14 -8.70 9.95 9.00
C ILE A 14 -9.26 11.01 8.05
N ASP A 15 -9.02 12.29 8.38
CA ASP A 15 -9.34 13.41 7.49
C ASP A 15 -8.26 13.56 6.39
N PRO A 16 -8.59 13.31 5.11
CA PRO A 16 -7.64 13.43 4.01
C PRO A 16 -7.16 14.87 3.81
N LEU A 17 -7.95 15.90 4.17
CA LEU A 17 -7.54 17.30 4.02
C LEU A 17 -6.35 17.62 4.90
N THR A 18 -6.49 17.33 6.19
CA THR A 18 -5.41 17.48 7.16
C THR A 18 -4.21 16.60 6.80
N ARG A 19 -4.46 15.34 6.41
CA ARG A 19 -3.41 14.36 6.14
C ARG A 19 -2.55 14.69 4.90
N LEU A 20 -3.16 15.27 3.87
CA LEU A 20 -2.51 15.61 2.60
C LEU A 20 -2.17 17.11 2.49
N GLY A 21 -2.54 17.91 3.49
CA GLY A 21 -2.38 19.37 3.42
C GLY A 21 -3.24 20.00 2.31
N LEU A 22 -4.36 19.37 1.98
CA LEU A 22 -5.27 19.83 0.92
C LEU A 22 -6.21 20.90 1.47
N LYS A 23 -6.66 21.78 0.57
CA LYS A 23 -7.70 22.76 0.87
C LYS A 23 -8.94 22.44 0.06
N ARG A 24 -10.09 22.42 0.75
CA ARG A 24 -11.40 22.36 0.10
C ARG A 24 -11.55 23.55 -0.84
N ALA A 25 -11.92 23.26 -2.09
CA ALA A 25 -12.08 24.24 -3.14
C ALA A 25 -13.57 24.59 -3.35
N ALA A 26 -14.42 23.59 -3.60
CA ALA A 26 -15.85 23.80 -3.81
C ALA A 26 -16.68 22.59 -3.39
N ASP A 27 -17.94 22.85 -3.04
CA ASP A 27 -18.89 21.79 -2.70
C ASP A 27 -19.45 21.13 -3.95
N MET A 28 -19.87 19.86 -3.80
CA MET A 28 -20.56 19.10 -4.82
C MET A 28 -21.89 18.59 -4.28
N ASP A 29 -22.81 18.25 -5.19
CA ASP A 29 -23.96 17.45 -4.81
C ASP A 29 -23.49 16.14 -4.14
N PRO A 30 -24.19 15.67 -3.11
CA PRO A 30 -23.83 14.44 -2.41
C PRO A 30 -23.63 13.25 -3.36
N ILE A 31 -22.71 12.36 -3.00
CA ILE A 31 -22.51 11.08 -3.69
C ILE A 31 -23.14 10.00 -2.83
N LYS A 32 -24.17 9.32 -3.35
CA LYS A 32 -24.95 8.31 -2.61
C LYS A 32 -25.47 8.82 -1.26
N GLY A 33 -25.89 10.09 -1.24
CA GLY A 33 -26.43 10.75 -0.05
C GLY A 33 -25.39 11.26 0.94
N ARG A 34 -24.09 11.14 0.66
CA ARG A 34 -23.01 11.58 1.54
C ARG A 34 -22.28 12.82 1.01
N PRO A 35 -21.75 13.69 1.91
CA PRO A 35 -21.06 14.91 1.52
C PRO A 35 -19.93 14.67 0.51
N ALA A 36 -19.83 15.54 -0.48
CA ALA A 36 -18.78 15.53 -1.49
C ALA A 36 -18.30 16.95 -1.77
N PHE A 37 -17.01 17.10 -2.06
CA PHE A 37 -16.37 18.37 -2.36
C PHE A 37 -15.13 18.15 -3.21
N THR A 38 -14.68 19.22 -3.87
CA THR A 38 -13.46 19.22 -4.65
C THR A 38 -12.33 19.84 -3.84
N VAL A 39 -11.11 19.45 -4.15
CA VAL A 39 -9.90 20.01 -3.57
C VAL A 39 -8.97 20.45 -4.70
N SER A 40 -8.24 21.54 -4.45
CA SER A 40 -7.16 21.98 -5.33
C SER A 40 -5.86 21.95 -4.55
N ALA A 41 -4.83 21.39 -5.16
CA ALA A 41 -3.49 21.41 -4.61
C ALA A 41 -2.45 21.47 -5.73
N ALA A 42 -1.37 22.18 -5.46
CA ALA A 42 -0.24 22.28 -6.38
C ALA A 42 0.36 20.89 -6.61
N GLY A 43 0.41 20.45 -7.87
CA GLY A 43 0.97 19.14 -8.25
C GLY A 43 -0.06 18.09 -8.69
N PHE A 44 -1.37 18.37 -8.57
CA PHE A 44 -2.40 17.50 -9.14
C PHE A 44 -2.84 18.02 -10.51
N PRO A 45 -2.93 17.17 -11.54
CA PRO A 45 -3.19 17.60 -12.91
C PRO A 45 -4.66 17.95 -13.18
N GLY A 46 -5.51 18.01 -12.16
CA GLY A 46 -6.94 18.33 -12.31
C GLY A 46 -7.66 18.50 -10.98
N GLU A 47 -8.98 18.70 -11.07
CA GLU A 47 -9.86 18.76 -9.91
C GLU A 47 -9.95 17.38 -9.25
N THR A 48 -9.50 17.29 -8.00
CA THR A 48 -9.57 16.06 -7.20
C THR A 48 -10.88 16.05 -6.43
N LEU A 49 -11.60 14.94 -6.50
CA LEU A 49 -12.88 14.76 -5.81
C LEU A 49 -12.65 14.05 -4.48
N VAL A 50 -13.29 14.56 -3.44
CA VAL A 50 -13.35 13.92 -2.12
C VAL A 50 -14.81 13.70 -1.75
N TRP A 51 -15.15 12.51 -1.28
CA TRP A 51 -16.48 12.24 -0.73
C TRP A 51 -16.39 11.33 0.49
N GLU A 52 -17.34 11.49 1.39
CA GLU A 52 -17.52 10.58 2.50
C GLU A 52 -18.21 9.30 1.99
N TYR A 53 -17.62 8.11 2.18
CA TYR A 53 -18.22 6.85 1.74
C TYR A 53 -18.85 6.04 2.89
N ALA A 54 -18.39 6.28 4.12
CA ALA A 54 -18.94 5.77 5.37
C ALA A 54 -18.71 6.82 6.46
N ASP A 55 -19.34 6.65 7.63
CA ASP A 55 -19.31 7.68 8.68
C ASP A 55 -17.86 7.99 9.09
N ASN A 56 -17.46 9.24 8.90
CA ASN A 56 -16.10 9.74 9.15
C ASN A 56 -15.01 9.08 8.28
N ALA A 57 -15.36 8.47 7.15
CA ALA A 57 -14.45 7.79 6.22
C ALA A 57 -14.56 8.38 4.80
N PHE A 58 -13.42 8.67 4.19
CA PHE A 58 -13.35 9.48 2.98
C PHE A 58 -12.64 8.78 1.83
N ALA A 59 -13.12 9.00 0.61
CA ALA A 59 -12.46 8.58 -0.60
C ALA A 59 -11.96 9.80 -1.36
N VAL A 60 -10.75 9.71 -1.93
CA VAL A 60 -10.09 10.74 -2.71
C VAL A 60 -9.80 10.19 -4.10
N LEU A 61 -10.42 10.78 -5.12
CA LEU A 61 -10.27 10.38 -6.52
C LEU A 61 -9.53 11.49 -7.28
N THR A 62 -8.35 11.12 -7.78
CA THR A 62 -7.39 12.02 -8.39
C THR A 62 -7.19 11.65 -9.86
N PRO A 63 -7.48 12.53 -10.82
CA PRO A 63 -7.08 12.31 -12.21
C PRO A 63 -5.56 12.23 -12.34
N GLU A 64 -5.04 11.24 -13.08
CA GLU A 64 -3.58 11.11 -13.32
C GLU A 64 -3.08 12.04 -14.42
N HIS A 65 -3.99 12.51 -15.27
CA HIS A 65 -3.70 13.39 -16.38
C HIS A 65 -4.69 14.56 -16.44
N PRO A 66 -4.26 15.71 -16.97
CA PRO A 66 -5.17 16.82 -17.18
C PRO A 66 -6.22 16.45 -18.23
N GLY A 67 -7.44 16.98 -18.07
CA GLY A 67 -8.53 16.81 -19.03
C GLY A 67 -9.68 15.92 -18.58
N ALA A 68 -9.61 15.28 -17.40
CA ALA A 68 -10.79 14.68 -16.78
C ALA A 68 -11.79 15.80 -16.41
N THR A 69 -13.01 15.70 -16.95
CA THR A 69 -14.10 16.62 -16.60
C THR A 69 -14.67 16.27 -15.23
N ARG A 70 -15.23 17.27 -14.55
CA ARG A 70 -15.94 17.08 -13.27
C ARG A 70 -17.04 16.01 -13.37
N ALA A 71 -17.74 15.95 -14.50
CA ALA A 71 -18.76 14.94 -14.77
C ALA A 71 -18.18 13.52 -14.82
N GLN A 72 -17.04 13.32 -15.49
CA GLN A 72 -16.36 12.01 -15.55
C GLN A 72 -15.83 11.57 -14.18
N VAL A 73 -15.23 12.49 -13.41
CA VAL A 73 -14.75 12.18 -12.05
C VAL A 73 -15.92 11.79 -11.15
N ARG A 74 -17.06 12.48 -11.28
CA ARG A 74 -18.29 12.14 -10.56
C ARG A 74 -18.85 10.78 -10.97
N GLU A 75 -18.95 10.51 -12.26
CA GLU A 75 -19.44 9.24 -12.79
C GLU A 75 -18.64 8.05 -12.23
N VAL A 76 -17.31 8.17 -12.21
CA VAL A 76 -16.43 7.16 -11.61
C VAL A 76 -16.70 7.01 -10.11
N ALA A 77 -16.82 8.10 -9.36
CA ALA A 77 -17.12 8.06 -7.93
C ALA A 77 -18.49 7.43 -7.61
N GLU A 78 -19.52 7.72 -8.41
CA GLU A 78 -20.86 7.12 -8.27
C GLU A 78 -20.85 5.61 -8.61
N GLY A 79 -19.97 5.18 -9.50
CA GLY A 79 -19.75 3.77 -9.84
C GLY A 79 -19.19 2.93 -8.68
N PHE A 80 -18.46 3.52 -7.73
CA PHE A 80 -17.87 2.78 -6.62
C PHE A 80 -18.92 2.32 -5.60
N ALA A 81 -18.99 1.02 -5.34
CA ALA A 81 -19.79 0.44 -4.27
C ALA A 81 -18.90 -0.13 -3.18
N LEU A 82 -19.35 -0.07 -1.93
CA LEU A 82 -18.70 -0.79 -0.85
C LEU A 82 -18.93 -2.29 -1.06
N ALA A 83 -17.83 -3.05 -1.05
CA ALA A 83 -17.88 -4.49 -1.01
C ALA A 83 -17.83 -4.96 0.46
N PRO A 84 -18.25 -6.20 0.76
CA PRO A 84 -17.95 -6.83 2.03
C PRO A 84 -16.45 -6.77 2.31
N GLU A 85 -16.10 -6.56 3.57
CA GLU A 85 -14.71 -6.60 4.02
C GLU A 85 -14.08 -7.93 3.62
N GLN A 86 -12.94 -7.85 2.94
CA GLN A 86 -12.09 -9.01 2.68
C GLN A 86 -10.76 -8.76 3.39
N PRO A 87 -10.27 -9.73 4.17
CA PRO A 87 -8.98 -9.57 4.81
C PRO A 87 -7.92 -9.39 3.73
N VAL A 88 -7.06 -8.39 3.88
CA VAL A 88 -5.86 -8.31 3.06
C VAL A 88 -5.03 -9.55 3.36
N LYS A 89 -4.60 -10.24 2.31
CA LYS A 89 -3.84 -11.48 2.42
C LYS A 89 -2.43 -11.31 1.88
N LEU A 90 -1.50 -12.11 2.41
CA LEU A 90 -0.14 -12.24 1.92
C LEU A 90 0.12 -13.70 1.48
N PRO A 91 0.94 -13.89 0.43
CA PRO A 91 1.40 -15.21 0.01
C PRO A 91 2.54 -15.76 0.87
N PHE A 92 2.83 -15.13 2.01
CA PHE A 92 3.87 -15.59 2.91
C PHE A 92 3.54 -15.21 4.35
N LYS A 93 4.00 -16.04 5.28
CA LYS A 93 4.09 -15.75 6.70
C LYS A 93 5.52 -15.39 7.05
N VAL A 94 5.72 -14.42 7.93
CA VAL A 94 7.03 -14.00 8.41
C VAL A 94 7.15 -14.40 9.88
N GLY A 95 8.04 -15.34 10.20
CA GLY A 95 8.27 -15.72 11.60
C GLY A 95 9.19 -14.76 12.37
N HIS A 96 9.97 -13.94 11.66
CA HIS A 96 10.96 -13.05 12.26
C HIS A 96 11.04 -11.71 11.51
N VAL A 97 10.96 -10.61 12.26
CA VAL A 97 11.32 -9.26 11.80
C VAL A 97 12.23 -8.67 12.88
N PRO A 98 13.31 -7.94 12.52
CA PRO A 98 14.22 -7.38 13.52
C PRO A 98 13.49 -6.44 14.48
N ASP A 99 13.91 -6.45 15.75
CA ASP A 99 13.38 -5.56 16.77
C ASP A 99 13.42 -4.10 16.33
N GLY A 100 12.39 -3.36 16.71
CA GLY A 100 12.25 -1.94 16.40
C GLY A 100 11.69 -1.66 15.00
N PHE A 101 11.32 -2.68 14.23
CA PHE A 101 10.57 -2.54 12.97
C PHE A 101 9.10 -2.92 13.13
N TRP A 102 8.24 -2.20 12.41
CA TRP A 102 6.79 -2.40 12.40
C TRP A 102 6.26 -2.47 10.98
N LEU A 103 5.26 -3.33 10.75
CA LEU A 103 4.54 -3.38 9.49
C LEU A 103 3.87 -2.03 9.24
N ARG A 104 4.17 -1.44 8.09
CA ARG A 104 3.62 -0.15 7.66
C ARG A 104 2.60 -0.33 6.54
N ALA A 105 2.92 -1.18 5.58
CA ALA A 105 2.12 -1.32 4.37
C ALA A 105 2.24 -2.73 3.81
N VAL A 106 1.15 -3.17 3.21
CA VAL A 106 1.05 -4.39 2.42
C VAL A 106 0.47 -4.00 1.06
N SER A 107 1.03 -4.55 -0.01
CA SER A 107 0.61 -4.27 -1.38
C SER A 107 0.58 -5.57 -2.17
N PRO A 108 -0.58 -6.27 -2.21
CA PRO A 108 -0.81 -7.31 -3.19
C PRO A 108 -1.13 -6.62 -4.53
N ASP A 109 -0.15 -6.51 -5.41
CA ASP A 109 -0.27 -5.74 -6.67
C ASP A 109 -0.90 -6.61 -7.76
N SER A 110 -0.51 -7.89 -7.80
CA SER A 110 -1.18 -8.92 -8.60
C SER A 110 -1.18 -10.22 -7.81
N PRO A 111 -2.34 -10.91 -7.66
CA PRO A 111 -2.43 -12.18 -6.95
C PRO A 111 -1.52 -13.27 -7.55
N ASN A 112 -1.00 -13.06 -8.77
CA ASN A 112 -0.20 -14.04 -9.46
C ASN A 112 1.28 -13.69 -9.58
N GLU A 113 1.66 -12.43 -9.34
CA GLU A 113 3.00 -11.99 -9.76
C GLU A 113 3.73 -11.13 -8.73
N PHE A 114 3.02 -10.47 -7.81
CA PHE A 114 3.68 -9.49 -6.95
C PHE A 114 2.92 -9.23 -5.66
N ALA A 115 3.59 -9.45 -4.52
CA ALA A 115 3.10 -9.05 -3.21
C ALA A 115 4.25 -8.49 -2.37
N THR A 116 4.02 -7.32 -1.75
CA THR A 116 5.01 -6.65 -0.91
C THR A 116 4.50 -6.45 0.51
N ALA A 117 5.37 -6.69 1.49
CA ALA A 117 5.22 -6.21 2.87
C ALA A 117 6.37 -5.24 3.18
N THR A 118 6.04 -4.03 3.65
CA THR A 118 7.03 -3.00 4.02
C THR A 118 6.99 -2.77 5.52
N PHE A 119 8.16 -2.87 6.14
CA PHE A 119 8.39 -2.58 7.56
C PHE A 119 9.22 -1.31 7.72
N LEU A 120 8.84 -0.48 8.68
CA LEU A 120 9.54 0.75 9.03
C LEU A 120 10.13 0.67 10.43
N PRO A 121 11.26 1.35 10.68
CA PRO A 121 11.78 1.48 12.02
C PRO A 121 10.85 2.37 12.83
N THR A 122 10.76 2.09 14.13
CA THR A 122 9.88 2.78 15.10
C THR A 122 10.01 4.30 15.04
N ALA A 123 11.24 4.79 14.86
CA ALA A 123 11.54 6.21 14.74
C ALA A 123 10.83 6.88 13.54
N SER A 124 10.64 6.15 12.44
CA SER A 124 9.96 6.65 11.24
C SER A 124 8.44 6.63 11.38
N MET A 125 7.88 5.76 12.22
CA MET A 125 6.44 5.69 12.47
C MET A 125 5.93 6.90 13.27
N ARG A 126 6.79 7.49 14.12
CA ARG A 126 6.45 8.64 14.98
C ARG A 126 6.65 10.00 14.30
N SER A 127 7.15 10.04 13.06
CA SER A 127 7.36 11.30 12.35
C SER A 127 6.03 11.84 11.84
N PRO A 128 5.64 13.10 12.16
CA PRO A 128 4.51 13.73 11.49
C PRO A 128 4.80 13.74 9.99
N VAL A 129 3.87 13.18 9.22
CA VAL A 129 4.03 12.91 7.79
C VAL A 129 3.88 14.20 7.00
N SER A 130 4.86 15.10 7.11
CA SER A 130 4.95 16.36 6.35
C SER A 130 6.10 16.36 5.34
N ARG A 131 6.93 15.31 5.29
CA ARG A 131 7.84 15.14 4.16
C ARG A 131 7.09 14.47 3.03
N ARG A 132 6.97 15.22 1.93
CA ARG A 132 6.49 14.79 0.63
C ARG A 132 6.78 13.32 0.39
N TYR A 133 5.77 12.66 -0.15
CA TYR A 133 5.86 11.39 -0.88
C TYR A 133 6.76 11.60 -2.11
N GLU A 134 8.03 11.96 -1.89
CA GLU A 134 9.07 11.71 -2.88
C GLU A 134 9.16 10.19 -2.96
N GLY A 135 9.06 9.67 -4.19
CA GLY A 135 8.76 8.28 -4.49
C GLY A 135 9.55 7.29 -3.65
N ILE A 136 9.06 6.06 -3.59
CA ILE A 136 9.63 4.89 -2.92
C ILE A 136 11.13 4.77 -3.30
N ASP A 137 11.98 5.55 -2.67
CA ASP A 137 13.43 5.44 -2.75
C ASP A 137 13.75 4.44 -1.65
N GLY A 138 13.57 3.17 -2.02
CA GLY A 138 13.44 2.00 -1.15
C GLY A 138 14.70 1.61 -0.38
N THR A 139 15.49 2.57 0.11
CA THR A 139 16.84 2.29 0.60
C THR A 139 17.21 2.91 1.95
N ARG A 140 16.45 3.87 2.48
CA ARG A 140 16.83 4.49 3.77
C ARG A 140 15.96 4.01 4.93
N GLY A 141 16.41 2.91 5.52
CA GLY A 141 16.01 2.47 6.85
C GLY A 141 14.80 1.55 6.93
N ASN A 142 14.17 1.17 5.81
CA ASN A 142 13.05 0.21 5.80
C ASN A 142 13.52 -1.23 5.52
N ILE A 143 12.61 -2.19 5.69
CA ILE A 143 12.74 -3.57 5.19
C ILE A 143 11.56 -3.79 4.24
N GLN A 144 11.83 -4.26 3.03
CA GLN A 144 10.78 -4.71 2.11
C GLN A 144 10.96 -6.19 1.83
N ILE A 145 9.89 -6.94 1.98
CA ILE A 145 9.79 -8.34 1.59
C ILE A 145 8.88 -8.39 0.39
N VAL A 146 9.40 -8.91 -0.72
CA VAL A 146 8.72 -8.96 -2.01
C VAL A 146 8.68 -10.40 -2.48
N LEU A 147 7.47 -10.96 -2.67
CA LEU A 147 7.28 -12.13 -3.51
C LEU A 147 7.05 -11.64 -4.94
N GLN A 148 7.80 -12.15 -5.89
CA GLN A 148 7.65 -11.79 -7.29
C GLN A 148 7.87 -12.97 -8.24
N GLY A 149 7.48 -12.78 -9.51
CA GLY A 149 7.91 -13.64 -10.61
C GLY A 149 9.44 -13.70 -10.69
N ARG A 150 9.97 -14.90 -10.90
CA ARG A 150 11.40 -15.18 -10.92
C ARG A 150 12.02 -14.62 -12.19
N ASP A 151 13.03 -13.78 -12.02
CA ASP A 151 13.95 -13.40 -13.09
C ASP A 151 15.26 -14.19 -12.94
N PRO A 152 15.50 -15.22 -13.78
CA PRO A 152 16.73 -16.02 -13.72
C PRO A 152 18.00 -15.19 -13.88
N ALA A 153 17.94 -14.06 -14.58
CA ALA A 153 19.06 -13.14 -14.74
C ALA A 153 19.15 -12.14 -13.56
N GLY A 154 18.02 -11.82 -12.93
CA GLY A 154 17.88 -10.88 -11.83
C GLY A 154 18.47 -11.38 -10.51
N ALA A 155 18.37 -12.68 -10.22
CA ALA A 155 18.84 -13.26 -8.94
C ALA A 155 20.34 -13.02 -8.66
N ALA A 156 21.18 -12.97 -9.70
CA ALA A 156 22.62 -12.74 -9.56
C ALA A 156 22.98 -11.26 -9.30
N ASN A 157 22.09 -10.33 -9.65
CA ASN A 157 22.37 -8.90 -9.72
C ASN A 157 21.31 -8.02 -9.02
N CYS A 158 20.40 -8.61 -8.24
CA CYS A 158 19.25 -7.93 -7.62
C CYS A 158 19.60 -6.75 -6.70
N GLY A 159 20.88 -6.57 -6.31
CA GLY A 159 21.29 -5.58 -5.30
C GLY A 159 20.61 -5.80 -3.93
N CYS A 160 19.98 -6.96 -3.74
CA CYS A 160 19.14 -7.26 -2.62
C CYS A 160 19.94 -7.76 -1.40
N THR A 161 19.37 -7.56 -0.21
CA THR A 161 19.97 -7.95 1.07
C THR A 161 19.79 -9.44 1.34
N GLY A 162 18.67 -10.02 0.88
CA GLY A 162 18.37 -11.45 0.94
C GLY A 162 17.56 -11.92 -0.25
N TYR A 163 17.70 -13.20 -0.58
CA TYR A 163 17.07 -13.84 -1.72
C TYR A 163 16.75 -15.32 -1.44
N ARG A 164 15.59 -15.80 -1.90
CA ARG A 164 15.21 -17.22 -1.89
C ARG A 164 14.29 -17.56 -3.07
N VAL A 165 14.67 -18.54 -3.89
CA VAL A 165 13.76 -19.16 -4.87
C VAL A 165 12.69 -19.95 -4.11
N VAL A 166 11.42 -19.76 -4.49
CA VAL A 166 10.27 -20.45 -3.88
C VAL A 166 9.85 -21.65 -4.73
N ASP A 167 9.72 -21.44 -6.04
CA ASP A 167 9.41 -22.47 -7.03
C ASP A 167 10.06 -22.14 -8.39
N ASP A 168 9.67 -22.85 -9.45
CA ASP A 168 10.24 -22.65 -10.79
C ASP A 168 9.97 -21.25 -11.37
N GLY A 169 8.90 -20.59 -10.93
CA GLY A 169 8.43 -19.30 -11.44
C GLY A 169 8.48 -18.14 -10.45
N HIS A 170 8.83 -18.35 -9.16
CA HIS A 170 8.75 -17.31 -8.14
C HIS A 170 9.94 -17.27 -7.19
N GLU A 171 10.16 -16.07 -6.64
CA GLU A 171 11.22 -15.78 -5.69
C GLU A 171 10.76 -14.78 -4.63
N VAL A 172 11.39 -14.87 -3.46
CA VAL A 172 11.30 -13.85 -2.41
C VAL A 172 12.59 -13.05 -2.38
N ILE A 173 12.44 -11.73 -2.44
CA ILE A 173 13.51 -10.75 -2.30
C ILE A 173 13.31 -9.97 -1.01
N ILE A 174 14.41 -9.74 -0.30
CA ILE A 174 14.47 -8.79 0.81
C ILE A 174 15.41 -7.65 0.44
N THR A 175 14.88 -6.43 0.47
CA THR A 175 15.66 -5.19 0.40
C THR A 175 15.56 -4.45 1.72
N GLY A 176 16.53 -3.58 1.99
CA GLY A 176 16.51 -2.73 3.17
C GLY A 176 17.82 -2.62 3.92
N SER A 177 17.84 -1.77 4.93
CA SER A 177 19.03 -1.44 5.73
C SER A 177 19.28 -2.46 6.85
N ILE A 178 19.33 -3.75 6.51
CA ILE A 178 19.67 -4.84 7.43
C ILE A 178 20.91 -5.60 6.94
N SER A 179 21.53 -6.39 7.81
CA SER A 179 22.64 -7.26 7.41
C SER A 179 22.14 -8.45 6.58
N LYS A 180 23.00 -9.05 5.75
CA LYS A 180 22.69 -10.30 5.04
C LYS A 180 22.34 -11.44 6.00
N ALA A 181 23.01 -11.49 7.17
CA ALA A 181 22.72 -12.47 8.20
C ALA A 181 21.31 -12.29 8.77
N GLU A 182 20.87 -11.05 8.93
CA GLU A 182 19.54 -10.74 9.41
C GLU A 182 18.47 -11.04 8.34
N ALA A 183 18.71 -10.65 7.09
CA ALA A 183 17.83 -11.02 5.98
C ALA A 183 17.70 -12.55 5.85
N ARG A 184 18.78 -13.30 6.13
CA ARG A 184 18.75 -14.76 6.14
C ARG A 184 17.83 -15.31 7.23
N LYS A 185 17.85 -14.75 8.45
CA LYS A 185 16.91 -15.15 9.52
C LYS A 185 15.46 -14.92 9.12
N ILE A 186 15.16 -13.78 8.48
CA ILE A 186 13.82 -13.49 7.96
C ILE A 186 13.42 -14.59 6.97
N LEU A 187 14.23 -14.83 5.94
CA LEU A 187 13.96 -15.86 4.92
C LEU A 187 13.79 -17.26 5.52
N ASP A 188 14.65 -17.67 6.45
CA ASP A 188 14.59 -18.98 7.08
C ASP A 188 13.33 -19.16 7.94
N SER A 189 12.79 -18.07 8.49
CA SER A 189 11.54 -18.06 9.25
C SER A 189 10.27 -18.02 8.40
N MET A 190 10.40 -17.81 7.08
CA MET A 190 9.25 -17.57 6.21
C MET A 190 8.63 -18.87 5.69
N GLU A 191 7.31 -18.98 5.84
CA GLU A 191 6.48 -19.96 5.13
C GLU A 191 5.85 -19.25 3.92
N VAL A 192 5.96 -19.83 2.72
CA VAL A 192 5.42 -19.23 1.49
C VAL A 192 4.28 -20.09 1.00
N SER A 193 3.11 -19.49 0.84
CA SER A 193 1.93 -20.09 0.22
C SER A 193 2.15 -20.25 -1.28
N THR A 194 1.32 -21.04 -1.96
CA THR A 194 1.40 -21.24 -3.41
C THR A 194 1.20 -19.91 -4.14
N PRO A 195 2.21 -19.38 -4.84
CA PRO A 195 2.05 -18.18 -5.65
C PRO A 195 0.99 -18.39 -6.75
N GLY A 196 0.15 -17.40 -7.01
CA GLY A 196 -0.96 -17.51 -7.96
C GLY A 196 -2.19 -18.28 -7.48
N ASP A 197 -2.14 -18.94 -6.31
CA ASP A 197 -3.32 -19.52 -5.67
C ASP A 197 -3.73 -18.72 -4.44
N TYR A 198 -4.56 -17.70 -4.65
CA TYR A 198 -5.07 -16.79 -3.62
C TYR A 198 -5.85 -17.51 -2.50
N SER A 199 -6.33 -18.74 -2.73
CA SER A 199 -7.01 -19.53 -1.69
C SER A 199 -6.06 -19.99 -0.59
N THR A 200 -4.78 -20.16 -0.92
CA THR A 200 -3.71 -20.57 0.01
C THR A 200 -3.08 -19.39 0.75
N TRP A 201 -3.38 -18.16 0.34
CA TRP A 201 -2.87 -16.96 0.98
C TRP A 201 -3.56 -16.73 2.31
N VAL A 202 -2.80 -16.19 3.27
CA VAL A 202 -3.27 -16.01 4.64
C VAL A 202 -3.53 -14.54 4.96
N PRO A 203 -4.50 -14.22 5.84
CA PRO A 203 -4.73 -12.87 6.30
C PRO A 203 -3.47 -12.23 6.88
N VAL A 204 -3.28 -10.91 6.70
CA VAL A 204 -2.11 -10.17 7.21
C VAL A 204 -1.91 -10.35 8.72
N THR A 205 -3.01 -10.41 9.48
CA THR A 205 -3.00 -10.64 10.93
C THR A 205 -2.50 -12.02 11.34
N GLU A 206 -2.50 -12.99 10.43
CA GLU A 206 -1.91 -14.31 10.61
C GLU A 206 -0.51 -14.38 9.97
N ALA A 207 -0.29 -13.65 8.88
CA ALA A 207 0.96 -13.59 8.14
C ALA A 207 2.09 -12.89 8.89
N VAL A 208 1.75 -11.91 9.72
CA VAL A 208 2.72 -11.08 10.45
C VAL A 208 2.40 -11.17 11.95
N PRO A 209 3.34 -11.60 12.79
CA PRO A 209 3.16 -11.67 14.23
C PRO A 209 2.70 -10.33 14.82
N ALA A 210 1.80 -10.40 15.81
CA ALA A 210 1.10 -9.24 16.35
C ALA A 210 2.03 -8.22 17.03
N GLU A 211 3.22 -8.63 17.45
CA GLU A 211 4.29 -7.79 17.96
C GLU A 211 4.91 -6.87 16.90
N TYR A 212 4.74 -7.17 15.61
CA TYR A 212 5.21 -6.32 14.51
C TYR A 212 4.09 -5.47 13.90
N LEU A 213 2.85 -5.63 14.37
CA LEU A 213 1.73 -4.79 13.94
C LEU A 213 1.70 -3.51 14.78
N TYR A 214 1.75 -2.34 14.14
CA TYR A 214 1.73 -1.07 14.84
C TYR A 214 0.40 -0.88 15.58
N LYS A 215 0.45 -0.65 16.90
CA LYS A 215 -0.74 -0.59 17.76
C LYS A 215 -1.25 0.82 18.06
N GLY A 216 -0.62 1.87 17.53
CA GLY A 216 -1.04 3.26 17.76
C GLY A 216 -1.10 3.63 19.24
N GLU A 217 0.07 3.90 19.85
CA GLU A 217 0.14 4.54 21.18
C GLU A 217 0.19 6.07 21.05
#